data_AF-A0AAU0Y6K9-F1
#
_entry.id   AF-A0AAU0Y6K9-F1
#
_cell.length_a   1.000
_cell.length_b   1.000
_cell.length_c   1.000
_cell.angle_alpha   90.00
_cell.angle_beta   90.00
_cell.angle_gamma   90.00
#
_symmetry.space_group_name_H-M   'P 1'
#
loop_
_entity.id
_entity.type
_entity.pdbx_description
1 polymer ?
#
loop_
_entity_poly.entity_id
_entity_poly.type
_entity_poly.pdbx_seq_one_letter_code
_entity_poly.pdbx_strand_id
1 'polypeptide(L)'
;MLKRRWFTEDTFARREELTPGLDITPDRFEAYLGEDLGLQIRAMPPFQRVRYDIQCESMRTGHVYGIFLDRCALLAAPEVVLSPGELEYLRSRSTLDHDQDEVLIEMERVDNWLCEYLAIHGWATERTFYSKRSFLREAVALRPELAAP
;
A
#
# COMPACT_ATOMS: atom_id res chain seq x y z
N MET A 1 -11.82 8.91 -6.55
CA MET A 1 -11.33 7.56 -6.93
C MET A 1 -11.50 6.64 -5.73
N LEU A 2 -12.20 5.52 -5.90
CA LEU A 2 -12.27 4.47 -4.90
C LEU A 2 -11.23 3.40 -5.22
N LYS A 3 -10.50 2.94 -4.21
CA LYS A 3 -9.52 1.85 -4.32
C LYS A 3 -9.97 0.70 -3.44
N ARG A 4 -10.15 -0.48 -4.04
CA ARG A 4 -10.57 -1.70 -3.35
C ARG A 4 -9.50 -2.77 -3.49
N ARG A 5 -9.13 -3.40 -2.38
CA ARG A 5 -8.12 -4.47 -2.31
C ARG A 5 -8.74 -5.73 -1.69
N TRP A 6 -8.49 -6.89 -2.28
CA TRP A 6 -8.93 -8.19 -1.75
C TRP A 6 -7.72 -9.02 -1.37
N PHE A 7 -7.75 -9.54 -0.14
CA PHE A 7 -6.73 -10.43 0.39
C PHE A 7 -7.25 -11.14 1.64
N THR A 8 -6.82 -12.37 1.84
CA THR A 8 -7.05 -13.15 3.07
C THR A 8 -6.03 -12.77 4.15
N GLU A 9 -4.78 -12.62 3.73
CA GLU A 9 -3.64 -12.29 4.58
C GLU A 9 -2.67 -11.34 3.87
N ASP A 10 -1.72 -10.83 4.64
CA ASP A 10 -0.67 -9.97 4.13
C ASP A 10 0.34 -10.77 3.31
N THR A 11 0.25 -10.65 1.99
CA THR A 11 1.10 -11.34 1.03
C THR A 11 1.55 -10.42 -0.10
N PHE A 12 2.46 -10.91 -0.93
CA PHE A 12 3.04 -10.23 -2.09
C PHE A 12 1.97 -9.81 -3.11
N ALA A 13 1.20 -10.78 -3.62
CA ALA A 13 0.22 -10.54 -4.68
C ALA A 13 -1.18 -10.33 -4.11
N ARG A 14 -1.82 -9.21 -4.47
CA ARG A 14 -3.19 -8.91 -4.06
C ARG A 14 -3.98 -8.40 -5.26
N ARG A 15 -5.27 -8.72 -5.29
CA ARG A 15 -6.17 -8.12 -6.27
C ARG A 15 -6.48 -6.69 -5.85
N GLU A 16 -6.33 -5.76 -6.79
CA GLU A 16 -6.71 -4.36 -6.63
C GLU A 16 -7.63 -3.93 -7.76
N GLU A 17 -8.60 -3.07 -7.43
CA GLU A 17 -9.47 -2.41 -8.40
C GLU A 17 -9.52 -0.91 -8.06
N LEU A 18 -9.37 -0.08 -9.10
CA LEU A 18 -9.50 1.37 -9.03
C LEU A 18 -10.75 1.77 -9.80
N THR A 19 -11.72 2.38 -9.10
CA THR A 19 -12.94 2.90 -9.71
C THR A 19 -12.83 4.43 -9.80
N PRO A 20 -12.57 4.98 -11.01
CA PRO A 20 -12.56 6.42 -11.24
C PRO A 20 -13.98 6.98 -11.35
N GLY A 21 -14.12 8.31 -11.33
CA GLY A 21 -15.37 8.98 -11.69
C GLY A 21 -16.54 8.85 -10.71
N LEU A 22 -16.32 8.28 -9.53
CA LEU A 22 -17.34 8.24 -8.47
C LEU A 22 -17.53 9.63 -7.86
N ASP A 23 -18.74 10.15 -7.95
CA ASP A 23 -19.20 11.37 -7.29
C ASP A 23 -20.01 10.98 -6.05
N ILE A 24 -19.30 10.68 -4.97
CA ILE A 24 -19.88 10.26 -3.69
C ILE A 24 -19.43 11.25 -2.64
N THR A 25 -20.39 11.91 -1.99
CA THR A 25 -20.11 12.81 -0.87
C THR A 25 -19.70 11.99 0.36
N PRO A 26 -18.85 12.53 1.26
CA PRO A 26 -18.35 11.77 2.42
C PRO A 26 -19.45 11.17 3.30
N ASP A 27 -20.57 11.85 3.46
CA ASP A 27 -21.75 11.42 4.22
C ASP A 27 -22.51 10.25 3.57
N ARG A 28 -22.34 10.03 2.27
CA ARG A 28 -22.95 8.93 1.51
C ARG A 28 -22.02 7.75 1.31
N PHE A 29 -20.76 7.85 1.74
CA PHE A 29 -19.75 6.86 1.42
C PHE A 29 -20.07 5.49 2.03
N GLU A 30 -20.51 5.46 3.29
CA GLU A 30 -20.91 4.20 3.95
C GLU A 30 -22.14 3.57 3.29
N ALA A 31 -23.16 4.38 2.97
CA ALA A 31 -24.35 3.92 2.25
C ALA A 31 -23.99 3.30 0.89
N TYR A 32 -23.13 3.96 0.12
CA TYR A 32 -22.65 3.44 -1.16
C TYR A 32 -21.94 2.09 -1.02
N LEU A 33 -21.07 1.95 -0.02
CA LEU A 33 -20.37 0.68 0.23
C LEU A 33 -21.36 -0.45 0.62
N GLY A 34 -22.44 -0.13 1.34
CA GLY A 34 -23.40 -1.11 1.82
C GLY A 34 -24.46 -1.47 0.79
N GLU A 35 -25.11 -0.46 0.20
CA GLU A 35 -26.25 -0.60 -0.70
C GLU A 35 -25.81 -0.94 -2.13
N ASP A 36 -24.86 -0.18 -2.70
CA ASP A 36 -24.43 -0.38 -4.09
C ASP A 36 -23.41 -1.53 -4.23
N LEU A 37 -22.52 -1.68 -3.25
CA LEU A 37 -21.48 -2.73 -3.30
C LEU A 37 -21.80 -3.98 -2.47
N GLY A 38 -22.88 -3.96 -1.67
CA GLY A 38 -23.30 -5.11 -0.86
C GLY A 38 -22.30 -5.52 0.22
N LEU A 39 -21.49 -4.59 0.74
CA LEU A 39 -20.41 -4.89 1.68
C LEU A 39 -20.83 -4.73 3.13
N GLN A 40 -20.28 -5.58 4.00
CA GLN A 40 -20.24 -5.32 5.43
C GLN A 40 -19.03 -4.43 5.74
N ILE A 41 -19.28 -3.30 6.39
CA ILE A 41 -18.28 -2.26 6.56
C ILE A 41 -17.94 -2.14 8.04
N ARG A 42 -16.65 -1.97 8.31
CA ARG A 42 -16.15 -1.52 9.59
C ARG A 42 -15.16 -0.40 9.33
N ALA A 43 -15.50 0.81 9.75
CA ALA A 43 -14.58 1.93 9.67
C ALA A 43 -13.36 1.68 10.56
N MET A 44 -12.19 1.99 10.03
CA MET A 44 -10.92 1.96 10.76
C MET A 44 -10.50 3.39 11.09
N PRO A 45 -9.66 3.60 12.12
CA PRO A 45 -9.25 4.94 12.53
C PRO A 45 -8.60 5.69 11.36
N PRO A 46 -8.98 6.96 11.11
CA PRO A 46 -8.34 7.75 10.06
C PRO A 46 -6.90 8.10 10.45
N PHE A 47 -6.06 8.27 9.44
CA PHE A 47 -4.66 8.66 9.61
C PHE A 47 -4.25 9.71 8.58
N GLN A 48 -3.29 10.54 8.96
CA GLN A 48 -2.61 11.43 8.03
C GLN A 48 -1.43 10.69 7.41
N ARG A 49 -1.28 10.80 6.09
CA ARG A 49 -0.19 10.18 5.32
C ARG A 49 0.68 11.22 4.64
N VAL A 50 1.99 11.11 4.83
CA VAL A 50 3.01 11.73 3.98
C VAL A 50 3.63 10.61 3.14
N ARG A 51 3.73 10.80 1.82
CA ARG A 51 4.29 9.81 0.89
C ARG A 51 5.43 10.43 0.09
N TYR A 52 6.53 9.71 0.01
CA TYR A 52 7.60 9.94 -0.96
C TYR A 52 7.50 8.87 -2.04
N ASP A 53 7.56 9.29 -3.29
CA ASP A 53 7.41 8.44 -4.48
C ASP A 53 8.66 8.57 -5.33
N ILE A 54 9.32 7.44 -5.55
CA ILE A 54 10.51 7.31 -6.39
C ILE A 54 10.20 6.29 -7.47
N GLN A 55 10.31 6.69 -8.72
CA GLN A 55 10.14 5.78 -9.86
C GLN A 55 11.50 5.52 -10.51
N CYS A 56 11.80 4.25 -10.74
CA CYS A 56 12.97 3.82 -11.49
C CYS A 56 12.53 3.03 -12.72
N GLU A 57 13.18 3.28 -13.85
CA GLU A 57 12.93 2.61 -15.12
C GLU A 57 14.19 1.84 -15.52
N SER A 58 14.03 0.54 -15.80
CA SER A 58 15.10 -0.28 -16.37
C SER A 58 15.31 0.14 -17.82
N MET A 59 16.49 0.69 -18.14
CA MET A 59 16.83 1.08 -19.52
C MET A 59 16.95 -0.12 -20.47
N ARG A 60 17.02 -1.34 -19.92
CA ARG A 60 17.18 -2.58 -20.70
C ARG A 60 15.83 -3.18 -21.11
N THR A 61 14.85 -3.16 -20.20
CA THR A 61 13.53 -3.80 -20.39
C THR A 61 12.39 -2.78 -20.48
N GLY A 62 12.62 -1.53 -20.09
CA GLY A 62 11.58 -0.52 -19.96
C GLY A 62 10.60 -0.81 -18.81
N HIS A 63 10.88 -1.78 -17.93
CA HIS A 63 10.07 -2.03 -16.73
C HIS A 63 10.23 -0.86 -15.76
N VAL A 64 9.09 -0.37 -15.25
CA VAL A 64 9.03 0.74 -14.30
C VAL A 64 8.58 0.20 -12.94
N TYR A 65 9.40 0.46 -11.92
CA TYR A 65 9.12 0.12 -10.54
C TYR A 65 8.97 1.41 -9.71
N GLY A 66 8.07 1.36 -8.72
CA GLY A 66 7.84 2.42 -7.76
C GLY A 66 8.33 2.01 -6.38
N ILE A 67 9.17 2.84 -5.77
CA ILE A 67 9.56 2.76 -4.37
C ILE A 67 8.78 3.85 -3.62
N PHE A 68 8.00 3.43 -2.63
CA PHE A 68 7.12 4.31 -1.88
C PHE A 68 7.46 4.27 -0.41
N LEU A 69 7.79 5.43 0.15
CA LEU A 69 8.05 5.58 1.57
C LEU A 69 6.91 6.38 2.18
N ASP A 70 6.12 5.73 3.03
CA ASP A 70 4.98 6.35 3.68
C ASP A 70 5.32 6.66 5.15
N ARG A 71 4.73 7.73 5.68
CA ARG A 71 4.57 7.95 7.13
C ARG A 71 3.09 8.15 7.41
N CYS A 72 2.49 7.21 8.14
CA CYS A 72 1.07 7.19 8.48
C CYS A 72 0.91 7.38 9.99
N ALA A 73 0.31 8.49 10.42
CA ALA A 73 0.04 8.76 11.84
C ALA A 73 -1.46 8.85 12.10
N LEU A 74 -1.97 8.16 13.12
CA LEU A 74 -3.41 8.19 13.44
C LEU A 74 -3.84 9.59 13.86
N LEU A 75 -5.02 10.04 13.43
CA LEU A 75 -5.48 11.40 13.75
C LEU A 75 -5.78 11.57 15.24
N ALA A 76 -6.39 10.56 15.87
CA ALA A 76 -6.73 10.57 17.29
C ALA A 76 -5.55 10.21 18.22
N ALA A 77 -4.45 9.70 17.65
CA ALA A 77 -3.24 9.31 18.39
C ALA A 77 -1.99 9.49 17.48
N PRO A 78 -1.51 10.73 17.28
CA PRO A 78 -0.42 11.04 16.34
C PRO A 78 0.92 10.37 16.66
N GLU A 79 1.09 9.89 17.89
CA GLU A 79 2.22 9.08 18.35
C GLU A 79 2.19 7.64 17.83
N VAL A 80 1.01 7.13 17.44
CA VAL A 80 0.84 5.81 16.84
C VAL A 80 1.10 5.92 15.33
N VAL A 81 2.27 5.45 14.90
CA VAL A 81 2.80 5.68 13.55
C VAL A 81 3.20 4.37 12.88
N LEU A 82 2.89 4.27 11.59
CA LEU A 82 3.45 3.28 10.67
C LEU A 82 4.32 3.98 9.62
N SER A 83 5.54 3.50 9.40
CA SER A 83 6.47 4.04 8.41
C SER A 83 6.95 2.95 7.43
N PRO A 84 6.11 2.50 6.48
CA PRO A 84 6.46 1.39 5.60
C PRO A 84 7.23 1.89 4.35
N GLY A 85 8.09 1.01 3.84
CA GLY A 85 8.64 1.10 2.48
C GLY A 85 7.99 0.02 1.60
N GLU A 86 7.43 0.43 0.46
CA GLU A 86 6.75 -0.47 -0.50
C GLU A 86 7.48 -0.42 -1.86
N LEU A 87 7.74 -1.57 -2.46
CA LEU A 87 8.19 -1.71 -3.84
C LEU A 87 7.06 -2.31 -4.67
N GLU A 88 6.66 -1.65 -5.75
CA GLU A 88 5.62 -2.15 -6.66
C GLU A 88 6.10 -2.07 -8.13
N TYR A 89 5.78 -3.09 -8.93
CA TYR A 89 5.84 -2.97 -10.39
C TYR A 89 4.67 -2.11 -10.87
N LEU A 90 4.96 -1.11 -11.69
CA LEU A 90 3.94 -0.15 -12.16
C LEU A 90 3.45 -0.48 -13.56
N ARG A 91 4.39 -0.65 -14.50
CA ARG A 91 4.13 -0.88 -15.93
C ARG A 91 5.43 -1.17 -16.66
N SER A 92 5.30 -1.59 -17.92
CA SER A 92 6.39 -1.64 -18.88
C SER A 92 6.19 -0.58 -19.96
N ARG A 93 7.27 0.05 -20.41
CA ARG A 93 7.30 1.02 -21.50
C ARG A 93 8.20 0.54 -22.63
N SER A 94 7.89 -0.63 -23.16
CA SER A 94 8.67 -1.24 -24.23
C SER A 94 7.74 -1.93 -25.22
N THR A 95 8.12 -1.90 -26.50
CA THR A 95 7.41 -2.56 -27.61
C THR A 95 7.89 -3.98 -27.83
N LEU A 96 8.88 -4.45 -27.07
CA LEU A 96 9.38 -5.81 -27.14
C LEU A 96 8.43 -6.76 -26.39
N ASP A 97 8.42 -8.03 -26.78
CA ASP A 97 7.82 -9.07 -25.93
C ASP A 97 8.75 -9.29 -24.75
N HIS A 98 8.19 -9.25 -23.54
CA HIS A 98 8.95 -9.45 -22.30
C HIS A 98 8.60 -10.79 -21.71
N ASP A 99 9.61 -11.48 -21.21
CA ASP A 99 9.39 -12.59 -20.30
C ASP A 99 8.74 -12.05 -19.02
N GLN A 100 7.61 -12.63 -18.61
CA GLN A 100 6.93 -12.20 -17.39
C GLN A 100 7.78 -12.44 -16.14
N ASP A 101 8.66 -13.44 -16.19
CA ASP A 101 9.57 -13.76 -15.10
C ASP A 101 10.67 -12.68 -14.94
N GLU A 102 10.98 -11.94 -16.01
CA GLU A 102 11.99 -10.88 -15.99
C GLU A 102 11.60 -9.71 -15.09
N VAL A 103 10.30 -9.39 -15.02
CA VAL A 103 9.76 -8.38 -14.09
C VAL A 103 10.07 -8.77 -12.65
N LEU A 104 9.86 -10.03 -12.28
CA LEU A 104 10.08 -10.51 -10.92
C LEU A 104 11.56 -10.56 -10.57
N ILE A 105 12.41 -10.98 -11.50
CA ILE A 105 13.87 -11.00 -11.33
C ILE A 105 14.42 -9.59 -11.11
N GLU A 106 13.98 -8.62 -11.91
CA GLU A 106 14.40 -7.22 -11.75
C GLU A 106 13.83 -6.61 -10.46
N MET A 107 12.58 -6.90 -10.12
CA MET A 107 11.96 -6.46 -8.87
C MET A 107 12.75 -6.99 -7.66
N GLU A 108 13.14 -8.26 -7.65
CA GLU A 108 13.96 -8.85 -6.58
C GLU A 108 15.31 -8.14 -6.44
N ARG A 109 15.94 -7.74 -7.55
CA ARG A 109 17.19 -6.96 -7.51
C ARG A 109 17.00 -5.59 -6.87
N VAL A 110 15.92 -4.88 -7.23
CA VAL A 110 15.60 -3.58 -6.63
C VAL A 110 15.28 -3.74 -5.14
N ASP A 111 14.53 -4.78 -4.79
CA ASP A 111 14.15 -5.08 -3.41
C ASP A 111 15.36 -5.39 -2.53
N ASN A 112 16.28 -6.24 -3.02
CA ASN A 112 17.51 -6.57 -2.30
C ASN A 112 18.39 -5.33 -2.10
N TRP A 113 18.59 -4.52 -3.15
CA TRP A 113 19.32 -3.25 -3.05
C TRP A 113 18.68 -2.30 -2.04
N LEU A 114 17.35 -2.15 -2.07
CA LEU A 114 16.63 -1.28 -1.16
C LEU A 114 16.75 -1.76 0.30
N CYS A 115 16.58 -3.06 0.54
CA CYS A 115 16.73 -3.65 1.87
C CYS A 115 18.14 -3.42 2.42
N GLU A 116 19.18 -3.69 1.63
CA GLU A 116 20.57 -3.43 2.03
C GLU A 116 20.82 -1.96 2.33
N TYR A 117 20.36 -1.06 1.45
CA TYR A 117 20.53 0.38 1.62
C TYR A 117 19.86 0.86 2.91
N LEU A 118 18.61 0.47 3.17
CA LEU A 118 17.88 0.86 4.37
C LEU A 118 18.51 0.26 5.64
N ALA A 119 18.99 -0.98 5.58
CA ALA A 119 19.66 -1.64 6.71
C ALA A 119 20.97 -0.95 7.09
N ILE A 120 21.79 -0.56 6.10
CA ILE A 120 23.06 0.16 6.33
C ILE A 120 22.82 1.50 7.05
N HIS A 121 21.68 2.15 6.79
CA HIS A 121 21.32 3.42 7.43
C HIS A 121 20.52 3.23 8.74
N GLY A 122 20.22 1.99 9.13
CA GLY A 122 19.42 1.69 10.33
C GLY A 122 17.95 2.11 10.21
N TRP A 123 17.42 2.22 8.99
CA TRP A 123 16.05 2.69 8.74
C TRP A 123 15.02 1.57 8.58
N ALA A 124 15.46 0.36 8.25
CA ALA A 124 14.61 -0.82 8.16
C ALA A 124 15.21 -1.99 8.93
N THR A 125 14.36 -2.70 9.66
CA THR A 125 14.74 -3.86 10.48
C THR A 125 14.14 -5.17 9.98
N GLU A 126 13.14 -5.11 9.10
CA GLU A 126 12.39 -6.29 8.68
C GLU A 126 11.85 -6.13 7.25
N ARG A 127 11.88 -7.22 6.47
CA ARG A 127 11.23 -7.35 5.17
C ARG A 127 9.93 -8.14 5.36
N THR A 128 8.79 -7.50 5.16
CA THR A 128 7.46 -8.09 5.43
C THR A 128 6.42 -7.62 4.42
N PHE A 129 5.23 -8.22 4.47
CA PHE A 129 4.04 -7.74 3.76
C PHE A 129 3.04 -7.00 4.65
N TYR A 130 3.47 -6.58 5.84
CA TYR A 130 2.64 -5.97 6.87
C TYR A 130 1.91 -4.75 6.33
N SER A 131 0.58 -4.85 6.25
CA SER A 131 -0.23 -3.81 5.62
C SER A 131 -0.72 -2.77 6.59
N LYS A 132 -1.08 -1.61 6.03
CA LYS A 132 -1.79 -0.54 6.73
C LYS A 132 -3.08 -1.05 7.42
N ARG A 133 -3.75 -2.08 6.86
CA ARG A 133 -4.93 -2.68 7.49
C ARG A 133 -4.56 -3.46 8.76
N SER A 134 -3.49 -4.25 8.72
CA SER A 134 -3.00 -5.00 9.88
C SER A 134 -2.58 -4.05 11.01
N PHE A 135 -1.83 -3.00 10.65
CA PHE A 135 -1.52 -1.88 11.54
C PHE A 135 -2.75 -1.29 12.23
N LEU A 136 -3.78 -0.92 11.47
CA LEU A 136 -4.98 -0.33 12.04
C LEU A 136 -5.74 -1.30 12.95
N ARG A 137 -5.77 -2.60 12.60
CA ARG A 137 -6.41 -3.63 13.44
C ARG A 137 -5.69 -3.81 14.76
N GLU A 138 -4.36 -3.86 14.73
CA GLU A 138 -3.53 -4.01 15.93
C GLU A 138 -3.61 -2.76 16.81
N ALA A 139 -3.58 -1.57 16.21
CA ALA A 139 -3.75 -0.31 16.95
C ALA A 139 -5.09 -0.28 17.71
N VAL A 140 -6.19 -0.67 17.07
CA VAL A 140 -7.51 -0.76 17.72
C VAL A 140 -7.57 -1.88 18.76
N ALA A 141 -6.91 -3.02 18.52
CA ALA A 141 -6.88 -4.12 19.48
C ALA A 141 -6.13 -3.72 20.77
N LEU A 142 -5.05 -2.96 20.64
CA LEU A 142 -4.26 -2.45 21.76
C LEU A 142 -4.93 -1.26 22.46
N ARG A 143 -5.64 -0.42 21.70
CA ARG A 143 -6.31 0.79 22.17
C ARG A 143 -7.73 0.87 21.59
N PRO A 144 -8.70 0.16 22.21
CA PRO A 144 -10.07 0.08 21.71
C PRO A 144 -10.75 1.45 21.54
N GLU A 145 -10.33 2.46 22.31
CA GLU A 145 -10.84 3.83 22.20
C GLU A 145 -10.50 4.52 20.87
N LEU A 146 -9.56 3.97 20.09
CA LEU A 146 -9.23 4.48 18.76
C LEU A 146 -10.21 4.03 17.68
N ALA A 147 -11.04 3.02 17.96
CA ALA A 147 -12.05 2.57 17.00
C ALA A 147 -12.86 3.76 16.48
N ALA A 148 -13.08 3.79 15.17
CA ALA A 148 -13.98 4.79 14.60
C ALA A 148 -15.38 4.61 15.23
N PRO A 149 -16.06 5.72 15.59
CA PRO A 149 -17.42 5.66 16.10
C PRO A 149 -18.40 5.04 15.10
#